data_AF-A0A3L6SLV3-F1
#
_entry.id   AF-A0A3L6SLV3-F1
#
_cell.length_a   1.000
_cell.length_b   1.000
_cell.length_c   1.000
_cell.angle_alpha   90.00
_cell.angle_beta   90.00
_cell.angle_gamma   90.00
#
_symmetry.space_group_name_H-M   'P 1'
#
loop_
_entity.id
_entity.type
_entity.pdbx_description
1 polymer ?
#
loop_
_entity_poly.entity_id
_entity_poly.type
_entity_poly.pdbx_seq_one_letter_code
_entity_poly.pdbx_strand_id
1 'polypeptide(L)'
;MLPRLAPPLAGALVRVRRGICTAVQPSSKPPPKLLSPSELDAISGLLPQLLSAGHVPAAGCLLSAALLLPGSLERLPLPALAAHLTSPATLSEAFALLTALRHHPAHPSLLPLASPLLDNLLSQRRARDAAFVLRWLCRPDSPCWPNATTYAASVTGLCRIEDPGARSPRSGRWP
;
A
#
# COMPACT_ATOMS: atom_id res chain seq x y z
N MET A 1 -48.78 -36.03 -14.63
CA MET A 1 -48.09 -37.32 -14.35
C MET A 1 -46.61 -37.04 -14.20
N LEU A 2 -46.14 -36.89 -12.95
CA LEU A 2 -44.72 -36.91 -12.54
C LEU A 2 -44.23 -38.38 -12.55
N PRO A 3 -42.93 -38.66 -12.76
CA PRO A 3 -41.97 -38.62 -11.63
C PRO A 3 -40.58 -38.06 -12.04
N ARG A 4 -39.95 -37.17 -11.26
CA ARG A 4 -39.03 -37.46 -10.13
C ARG A 4 -38.17 -38.73 -10.33
N LEU A 5 -36.94 -38.56 -10.79
CA LEU A 5 -35.87 -39.55 -10.59
C LEU A 5 -34.72 -38.91 -9.80
N ALA A 6 -34.43 -39.50 -8.66
CA ALA A 6 -33.32 -39.19 -7.76
C ALA A 6 -31.97 -39.72 -8.33
N PRO A 7 -30.82 -39.19 -7.88
CA PRO A 7 -29.51 -39.74 -8.21
C PRO A 7 -29.20 -41.01 -7.39
N PRO A 8 -28.48 -42.01 -7.94
CA PRO A 8 -28.05 -43.16 -7.16
C PRO A 8 -26.77 -42.86 -6.36
N LEU A 9 -26.90 -42.93 -5.04
CA LEU A 9 -25.81 -43.25 -4.11
C LEU A 9 -25.45 -44.73 -4.30
N ALA A 10 -24.24 -45.01 -4.77
CA ALA A 10 -23.64 -46.35 -4.66
C ALA A 10 -22.17 -46.19 -4.26
N GLY A 11 -21.88 -46.55 -3.01
CA GLY A 11 -20.52 -46.68 -2.52
C GLY A 11 -19.84 -47.91 -3.10
N ALA A 12 -18.51 -47.85 -3.24
CA ALA A 12 -17.66 -49.03 -3.25
C ALA A 12 -16.28 -48.68 -2.70
N LEU A 13 -15.86 -49.56 -1.80
CA LEU A 13 -14.68 -49.54 -0.94
C LEU A 13 -13.34 -49.50 -1.69
N VAL A 14 -12.41 -48.73 -1.11
CA VAL A 14 -11.02 -49.10 -0.77
C VAL A 14 -10.31 -50.09 -1.72
N ARG A 15 -9.32 -49.57 -2.46
CA ARG A 15 -8.05 -50.28 -2.64
C ARG A 15 -6.91 -49.43 -2.13
N VAL A 16 -6.45 -49.80 -0.94
CA VAL A 16 -5.11 -49.55 -0.44
C VAL A 16 -4.13 -50.02 -1.50
N ARG A 17 -3.35 -49.09 -2.06
CA ARG A 17 -2.09 -49.43 -2.73
C ARG A 17 -0.97 -48.77 -1.95
N ARG A 18 -0.49 -49.52 -0.96
CA ARG A 18 0.75 -49.33 -0.23
C ARG A 18 1.88 -49.41 -1.28
N GLY A 19 2.57 -48.30 -1.49
CA GLY A 19 3.59 -48.17 -2.51
C GLY A 19 4.65 -47.15 -2.11
N ILE A 20 5.53 -47.58 -1.21
CA ILE A 20 6.95 -47.21 -1.11
C ILE A 20 7.24 -45.73 -0.80
N CYS A 21 7.78 -45.51 0.40
CA CYS A 21 8.43 -44.27 0.80
C CYS A 21 9.55 -43.91 -0.19
N THR A 22 9.39 -42.79 -0.89
CA THR A 22 10.52 -41.93 -1.25
C THR A 22 10.29 -40.59 -0.59
N ALA A 23 11.18 -40.27 0.34
CA ALA A 23 11.29 -38.95 0.93
C ALA A 23 11.50 -37.93 -0.18
N VAL A 24 10.46 -37.17 -0.53
CA VAL A 24 10.61 -35.94 -1.31
C VAL A 24 10.86 -34.83 -0.30
N GLN A 25 12.11 -34.42 -0.31
CA GLN A 25 12.74 -33.29 0.35
C GLN A 25 11.78 -32.11 0.64
N PRO A 26 11.87 -31.46 1.81
CA PRO A 26 11.32 -30.12 1.97
C PRO A 26 12.01 -29.22 0.95
N SER A 27 11.24 -28.73 -0.03
CA SER A 27 11.74 -27.77 -1.01
C SER A 27 12.19 -26.52 -0.25
N SER A 28 13.51 -26.40 -0.06
CA SER A 28 14.18 -25.22 0.46
C SER A 28 14.11 -24.12 -0.61
N LYS A 29 12.93 -23.54 -0.79
CA LYS A 29 12.83 -22.26 -1.50
C LYS A 29 13.65 -21.26 -0.66
N PRO A 30 14.72 -20.66 -1.22
CA PRO A 30 15.49 -19.68 -0.47
C PRO A 30 14.54 -18.59 0.02
N PRO A 31 14.72 -18.07 1.26
CA PRO A 31 13.89 -16.99 1.75
C PRO A 31 13.91 -15.86 0.71
N PRO A 32 12.77 -15.23 0.42
CA PRO A 32 12.70 -14.15 -0.57
C PRO A 32 13.80 -13.14 -0.23
N LYS A 33 14.72 -12.97 -1.18
CA LYS A 33 15.89 -12.12 -1.01
C LYS A 33 15.41 -10.72 -0.68
N LEU A 34 15.71 -10.25 0.53
CA LEU A 34 15.43 -8.88 0.95
C LEU A 34 16.20 -7.93 0.03
N LEU A 35 15.60 -6.78 -0.28
CA LEU A 35 16.32 -5.70 -0.97
C LEU A 35 17.51 -5.29 -0.10
N SER A 36 18.69 -5.22 -0.72
CA SER A 36 19.86 -4.65 -0.10
C SER A 36 19.64 -3.16 0.18
N PRO A 37 20.30 -2.57 1.20
CA PRO A 37 20.21 -1.15 1.49
C PRO A 37 20.52 -0.26 0.27
N SER A 38 21.52 -0.66 -0.52
CA SER A 38 21.89 0.02 -1.78
C SER A 38 20.80 0.02 -2.84
N GLU A 39 20.00 -1.06 -2.95
CA GLU A 39 18.89 -1.11 -3.90
C GLU A 39 17.74 -0.21 -3.44
N LEU A 40 17.53 -0.09 -2.12
CA LEU A 40 16.55 0.82 -1.54
C LEU A 40 16.95 2.28 -1.71
N ASP A 41 18.23 2.61 -1.55
CA ASP A 41 18.74 3.96 -1.84
C ASP A 41 18.57 4.30 -3.33
N ALA A 42 18.82 3.35 -4.23
CA ALA A 42 18.55 3.52 -5.65
C ALA A 42 17.05 3.76 -5.92
N ILE A 43 16.17 2.97 -5.31
CA ILE A 43 14.71 3.16 -5.38
C ILE A 43 14.32 4.55 -4.85
N SER A 44 14.94 4.99 -3.74
CA SER A 44 14.68 6.30 -3.12
C SER A 44 15.00 7.48 -4.02
N GLY A 45 16.08 7.38 -4.80
CA GLY A 45 16.49 8.41 -5.75
C GLY A 45 15.74 8.36 -7.07
N LEU A 46 15.44 7.15 -7.56
CA LEU A 46 14.78 6.96 -8.85
C LEU A 46 13.30 7.32 -8.82
N LEU A 47 12.58 7.03 -7.73
CA LEU A 47 11.14 7.30 -7.65
C LEU A 47 10.79 8.78 -7.87
N PRO A 48 11.39 9.74 -7.14
CA PRO A 48 11.16 11.17 -7.38
C PRO A 48 11.52 11.62 -8.81
N GLN A 49 12.59 11.07 -9.39
CA GLN A 49 13.01 11.41 -10.74
C GLN A 49 12.01 10.92 -11.79
N LEU A 50 11.55 9.68 -11.68
CA LEU A 50 10.54 9.11 -12.58
C LEU A 50 9.22 9.87 -12.49
N LEU A 51 8.81 10.25 -11.27
CA LEU A 51 7.59 11.03 -11.06
C LEU A 51 7.72 12.43 -11.65
N SER A 52 8.84 13.11 -11.42
CA SER A 52 9.11 14.44 -12.00
C SER A 52 9.19 14.41 -13.53
N ALA A 53 9.61 13.28 -14.11
CA ALA A 53 9.63 13.04 -15.56
C ALA A 53 8.28 12.56 -16.12
N GLY A 54 7.24 12.38 -15.30
CA GLY A 54 5.93 11.90 -15.72
C GLY A 54 5.84 10.39 -16.01
N HIS A 55 6.87 9.61 -15.69
CA HIS A 55 6.91 8.15 -15.87
C HIS A 55 6.18 7.40 -14.76
N VAL A 56 4.91 7.75 -14.54
CA VAL A 56 4.04 7.17 -13.49
C VAL A 56 3.92 5.65 -13.57
N PRO A 57 3.77 4.99 -14.74
CA PRO A 57 3.65 3.54 -14.79
C PRO A 57 4.91 2.82 -14.28
N ALA A 58 6.09 3.31 -14.65
CA ALA A 58 7.36 2.74 -14.20
C ALA A 58 7.56 2.95 -12.69
N ALA A 59 7.27 4.16 -12.19
CA ALA A 59 7.29 4.45 -10.76
C ALA A 59 6.29 3.57 -9.98
N GLY A 60 5.10 3.36 -10.53
CA GLY A 60 4.08 2.48 -9.98
C GLY A 60 4.52 1.03 -9.87
N CYS A 61 5.11 0.47 -10.93
CA CYS A 61 5.64 -0.90 -10.93
C CYS A 61 6.79 -1.09 -9.94
N LEU A 62 7.70 -0.11 -9.86
CA LEU A 62 8.84 -0.17 -8.97
C LEU A 62 8.41 -0.06 -7.50
N LEU A 63 7.48 0.85 -7.19
CA LEU A 63 6.91 0.97 -5.87
C LEU A 63 6.02 -0.22 -5.51
N SER A 64 5.21 -0.75 -6.43
CA SER A 64 4.38 -1.93 -6.16
C SER A 64 5.24 -3.15 -5.87
N ALA A 65 6.31 -3.37 -6.66
CA ALA A 65 7.29 -4.41 -6.39
C ALA A 65 7.87 -4.23 -4.99
N ALA A 66 8.32 -3.02 -4.65
CA ALA A 66 8.86 -2.76 -3.32
C ALA A 66 7.85 -3.03 -2.20
N LEU A 67 6.60 -2.59 -2.32
CA LEU A 67 5.55 -2.82 -1.31
C LEU A 67 5.19 -4.30 -1.11
N LEU A 68 5.36 -5.15 -2.14
CA LEU A 68 5.07 -6.58 -2.07
C LEU A 68 6.20 -7.41 -1.46
N LEU A 69 7.42 -6.85 -1.35
CA LEU A 69 8.53 -7.54 -0.74
C LEU A 69 8.41 -7.55 0.79
N PRO A 70 8.61 -8.69 1.46
CA PRO A 70 8.58 -8.74 2.92
C PRO A 70 9.72 -7.90 3.51
N GLY A 71 9.44 -7.13 4.57
CA GLY A 71 10.45 -6.31 5.27
C GLY A 71 10.95 -5.08 4.50
N SER A 72 10.31 -4.72 3.38
CA SER A 72 10.61 -3.50 2.63
C SER A 72 10.00 -2.25 3.25
N LEU A 73 8.79 -2.36 3.85
CA LEU A 73 8.03 -1.22 4.38
C LEU A 73 8.78 -0.43 5.45
N GLU A 74 9.57 -1.11 6.29
CA GLU A 74 10.38 -0.47 7.33
C GLU A 74 11.58 0.30 6.78
N ARG A 75 12.03 -0.06 5.57
CA ARG A 75 13.25 0.50 4.96
C ARG A 75 12.97 1.39 3.76
N LEU A 76 11.74 1.41 3.26
CA LEU A 76 11.34 2.28 2.18
C LEU A 76 11.23 3.73 2.67
N PRO A 77 11.69 4.70 1.87
CA PRO A 77 11.65 6.13 2.20
C PRO A 77 10.23 6.71 2.02
N LEU A 78 9.19 6.02 2.52
CA LEU A 78 7.79 6.41 2.36
C LEU A 78 7.49 7.83 2.84
N PRO A 79 8.05 8.33 3.97
CA PRO A 79 7.84 9.71 4.40
C PRO A 79 8.47 10.74 3.46
N ALA A 80 9.69 10.48 2.96
CA ALA A 80 10.39 11.37 2.03
C ALA A 80 9.69 11.40 0.66
N LEU A 81 9.24 10.24 0.18
CA LEU A 81 8.46 10.13 -1.04
C LEU A 81 7.10 10.83 -0.89
N ALA A 82 6.42 10.67 0.24
CA ALA A 82 5.19 11.41 0.53
C ALA A 82 5.43 12.92 0.49
N ALA A 83 6.51 13.42 1.10
CA ALA A 83 6.85 14.84 1.06
C ALA A 83 7.06 15.32 -0.39
N HIS A 84 7.78 14.53 -1.20
CA HIS A 84 7.97 14.82 -2.63
C HIS A 84 6.63 14.84 -3.39
N LEU A 85 5.74 13.87 -3.16
CA LEU A 85 4.41 13.79 -3.78
C LEU A 85 3.46 14.92 -3.35
N THR A 86 3.68 15.52 -2.19
CA THR A 86 2.91 16.70 -1.77
C THR A 86 3.41 17.99 -2.41
N SER A 87 4.52 18.00 -3.15
CA SER A 87 4.95 19.19 -3.89
C SER A 87 3.92 19.57 -4.97
N PRO A 88 3.65 20.87 -5.21
CA PRO A 88 2.66 21.29 -6.21
C PRO A 88 2.95 20.75 -7.61
N ALA A 89 4.23 20.59 -7.95
CA ALA A 89 4.68 20.13 -9.26
C ALA A 89 4.44 18.63 -9.52
N THR A 90 4.22 17.84 -8.47
CA THR A 90 4.17 16.36 -8.52
C THR A 90 2.88 15.80 -7.94
N LEU A 91 1.95 16.67 -7.53
CA LEU A 91 0.70 16.26 -6.91
C LEU A 91 -0.21 15.52 -7.89
N SER A 92 -0.25 15.95 -9.15
CA SER A 92 -1.02 15.27 -10.20
C SER A 92 -0.51 13.83 -10.38
N GLU A 93 0.81 13.70 -10.41
CA GLU A 93 1.56 12.45 -10.53
C GLU A 93 1.36 11.58 -9.29
N ALA A 94 1.22 12.17 -8.10
CA ALA A 94 0.86 11.46 -6.88
C ALA A 94 -0.50 10.76 -7.02
N PHE A 95 -1.52 11.47 -7.51
CA PHE A 95 -2.84 10.86 -7.72
C PHE A 95 -2.82 9.84 -8.86
N ALA A 96 -2.04 10.08 -9.91
CA ALA A 96 -1.84 9.12 -10.98
C ALA A 96 -1.13 7.84 -10.46
N LEU A 97 -0.13 7.99 -9.59
CA LEU A 97 0.59 6.88 -8.95
C LEU A 97 -0.33 6.07 -8.05
N LEU A 98 -1.10 6.72 -7.17
CA LEU A 98 -2.11 6.05 -6.35
C LEU A 98 -3.08 5.25 -7.24
N THR A 99 -3.54 5.87 -8.32
CA THR A 99 -4.41 5.24 -9.32
C THR A 99 -3.75 4.05 -10.00
N ALA A 100 -2.47 4.13 -10.37
CA ALA A 100 -1.72 3.01 -10.94
C ALA A 100 -1.60 1.85 -9.95
N LEU A 101 -1.25 2.12 -8.69
CA LEU A 101 -1.11 1.10 -7.66
C LEU A 101 -2.44 0.39 -7.35
N ARG A 102 -3.58 1.09 -7.42
CA ARG A 102 -4.91 0.49 -7.24
C ARG A 102 -5.23 -0.59 -8.26
N HIS A 103 -4.95 -0.30 -9.53
CA HIS A 103 -5.24 -1.23 -10.65
C HIS A 103 -4.12 -2.25 -10.87
N HIS A 104 -3.10 -2.25 -10.01
CA HIS A 104 -2.03 -3.23 -10.09
C HIS A 104 -2.58 -4.62 -9.73
N PRO A 105 -2.30 -5.68 -10.52
CA PRO A 105 -2.92 -7.00 -10.35
C PRO A 105 -2.62 -7.65 -8.99
N ALA A 106 -1.49 -7.30 -8.39
CA ALA A 106 -1.10 -7.79 -7.06
C ALA A 106 -1.65 -6.96 -5.89
N HIS A 107 -2.40 -5.89 -6.16
CA HIS A 107 -3.08 -5.04 -5.15
C HIS A 107 -2.23 -4.76 -3.89
N PRO A 108 -1.07 -4.09 -4.03
CA PRO A 108 -0.23 -3.77 -2.89
C PRO A 108 -0.98 -2.88 -1.88
N SER A 109 -0.68 -3.05 -0.59
CA SER A 109 -1.29 -2.21 0.44
C SER A 109 -0.80 -0.76 0.28
N LEU A 110 -1.74 0.19 0.16
CA LEU A 110 -1.42 1.60 -0.07
C LEU A 110 -1.31 2.41 1.22
N LEU A 111 -1.81 1.86 2.33
CA LEU A 111 -1.79 2.50 3.65
C LEU A 111 -0.40 2.99 4.09
N PRO A 112 0.70 2.25 3.86
CA PRO A 112 2.04 2.71 4.24
C PRO A 112 2.46 4.01 3.53
N LEU A 113 2.00 4.23 2.31
CA LEU A 113 2.24 5.47 1.57
C LEU A 113 1.20 6.55 1.90
N ALA A 114 -0.07 6.17 2.02
CA ALA A 114 -1.16 7.11 2.17
C ALA A 114 -1.13 7.83 3.54
N SER A 115 -0.70 7.15 4.60
CA SER A 115 -0.61 7.74 5.95
C SER A 115 0.36 8.95 6.01
N PRO A 116 1.64 8.84 5.60
CA PRO A 116 2.54 9.98 5.58
C PRO A 116 2.14 11.03 4.52
N LEU A 117 1.47 10.63 3.44
CA LEU A 117 0.95 11.58 2.44
C LEU A 117 -0.18 12.44 3.01
N LEU A 118 -1.11 11.85 3.75
CA LEU A 118 -2.16 12.58 4.47
C LEU A 118 -1.57 13.51 5.52
N ASP A 119 -0.61 13.04 6.32
CA ASP A 119 0.04 13.85 7.35
C ASP A 119 0.76 15.08 6.76
N ASN A 120 1.50 14.90 5.65
CA ASN A 120 2.12 16.01 4.93
C ASN A 120 1.11 17.00 4.35
N LEU A 121 0.01 16.54 3.74
CA LEU A 121 -1.03 17.44 3.22
C LEU A 121 -1.73 18.23 4.34
N LEU A 122 -2.03 17.57 5.47
CA LEU A 122 -2.69 18.20 6.61
C LEU A 122 -1.77 19.20 7.31
N SER A 123 -0.47 18.89 7.47
CA SER A 123 0.52 19.83 8.01
C SER A 123 0.73 21.06 7.12
N GLN A 124 0.58 20.90 5.80
CA GLN A 124 0.57 21.99 4.83
C GLN A 124 -0.77 22.76 4.77
N ARG A 125 -1.74 22.45 5.64
CA ARG A 125 -3.10 23.01 5.67
C ARG A 125 -3.89 22.77 4.37
N ARG A 126 -3.53 21.75 3.59
CA ARG A 126 -4.18 21.40 2.32
C ARG A 126 -5.32 20.42 2.54
N ALA A 127 -6.31 20.84 3.33
CA ALA A 127 -7.46 20.02 3.72
C ALA A 127 -8.19 19.40 2.52
N ARG A 128 -8.35 20.17 1.44
CA ARG A 128 -9.03 19.71 0.22
C ARG A 128 -8.32 18.52 -0.42
N ASP A 129 -7.00 18.58 -0.54
CA ASP A 129 -6.20 17.51 -1.15
C ASP A 129 -6.15 16.28 -0.25
N ALA A 130 -6.03 16.47 1.06
CA ALA A 130 -6.11 15.39 2.04
C ALA A 130 -7.47 14.68 1.99
N ALA A 131 -8.57 15.44 1.89
CA ALA A 131 -9.92 14.90 1.72
C ALA A 131 -10.05 14.11 0.39
N PHE A 132 -9.42 14.57 -0.69
CA PHE A 132 -9.37 13.81 -1.94
C PHE A 132 -8.66 12.47 -1.79
N VAL A 133 -7.54 12.43 -1.07
CA VAL A 133 -6.80 11.17 -0.79
C VAL A 133 -7.65 10.22 0.05
N LEU A 134 -8.30 10.71 1.11
CA LEU A 134 -9.22 9.89 1.92
C LEU A 134 -10.37 9.34 1.09
N ARG A 135 -11.05 10.19 0.33
CA ARG A 135 -12.12 9.77 -0.58
C ARG A 135 -11.62 8.75 -1.61
N TRP A 136 -10.38 8.90 -2.07
CA TRP A 136 -9.76 7.97 -3.01
C TRP A 136 -9.54 6.60 -2.36
N LEU A 137 -9.09 6.54 -1.09
CA LEU A 137 -8.93 5.30 -0.33
C LEU A 137 -10.28 4.61 -0.03
N CYS A 138 -11.34 5.38 0.17
CA CYS A 138 -12.69 4.86 0.46
C CYS A 138 -13.47 4.40 -0.78
N ARG A 139 -12.85 4.32 -1.96
CA ARG A 139 -13.54 3.84 -3.16
C ARG A 139 -13.90 2.34 -3.02
N PRO A 140 -15.04 1.90 -3.57
CA PRO A 140 -15.47 0.50 -3.46
C PRO A 140 -14.48 -0.49 -4.09
N ASP A 141 -13.73 -0.04 -5.10
CA ASP A 141 -12.71 -0.85 -5.80
C ASP A 141 -11.32 -0.74 -5.15
N SER A 142 -11.20 -0.11 -3.98
CA SER A 142 -9.93 0.01 -3.28
C SER A 142 -9.61 -1.30 -2.56
N PRO A 143 -8.45 -1.94 -2.83
CA PRO A 143 -8.05 -3.15 -2.11
C PRO A 143 -7.69 -2.88 -0.64
N CYS A 144 -7.56 -1.60 -0.24
CA CYS A 144 -7.19 -1.22 1.12
C CYS A 144 -8.11 -0.13 1.66
N TRP A 145 -8.71 -0.43 2.81
CA TRP A 145 -9.56 0.50 3.56
C TRP A 145 -8.71 1.29 4.57
N PRO A 146 -8.95 2.59 4.76
CA PRO A 146 -8.37 3.32 5.88
C PRO A 146 -8.75 2.63 7.19
N ASN A 147 -7.77 2.42 8.06
CA ASN A 147 -8.01 1.87 9.39
C ASN A 147 -8.43 2.98 10.37
N ALA A 148 -8.81 2.60 11.58
CA ALA A 148 -9.23 3.54 12.62
C ALA A 148 -8.13 4.59 12.94
N THR A 149 -6.85 4.20 12.88
CA THR A 149 -5.75 5.13 13.14
C THR A 149 -5.58 6.17 12.03
N THR A 150 -5.72 5.79 10.76
CA THR A 150 -5.73 6.72 9.62
C THR A 150 -6.90 7.72 9.73
N TYR A 151 -8.10 7.26 10.09
CA TYR A 151 -9.24 8.15 10.30
C TYR A 151 -9.02 9.11 11.46
N ALA A 152 -8.58 8.61 12.62
CA ALA A 152 -8.33 9.44 13.80
C ALA A 152 -7.27 10.53 13.52
N ALA A 153 -6.17 10.16 12.85
CA ALA A 153 -5.14 11.12 12.45
C ALA A 153 -5.67 12.17 11.47
N SER A 154 -6.50 11.75 10.52
CA SER A 154 -7.11 12.63 9.53
C SER A 154 -8.08 13.64 10.15
N VAL A 155 -9.00 13.17 11.00
CA VAL A 155 -9.94 14.03 11.73
C VAL A 155 -9.18 15.02 12.61
N THR A 156 -8.19 14.54 13.37
CA THR A 156 -7.36 15.40 14.22
C THR A 156 -6.64 16.48 13.40
N GLY A 157 -6.08 16.11 12.25
CA GLY A 157 -5.41 17.06 11.37
C GLY A 157 -6.38 18.08 10.77
N LEU A 158 -7.57 17.66 10.34
CA LEU A 158 -8.60 18.55 9.79
C LEU A 158 -9.12 19.54 10.84
N CYS A 159 -9.42 19.09 12.06
CA CYS A 159 -9.84 20.00 13.14
C CYS A 159 -8.79 21.07 13.45
N ARG A 160 -7.49 20.71 13.43
CA ARG A 160 -6.39 21.68 13.60
C ARG A 160 -6.33 22.72 12.49
N ILE A 161 -6.81 22.39 11.28
CA ILE A 161 -6.86 23.34 10.16
C ILE A 161 -7.95 24.38 10.40
N GLU A 162 -9.09 23.97 10.96
CA GLU A 162 -10.22 24.84 11.29
C GLU A 162 -9.98 25.70 12.53
N ASP A 163 -9.13 25.25 13.47
CA ASP A 163 -8.73 26.04 14.64
C ASP A 163 -7.58 27.01 14.33
N PRO A 164 -7.83 28.33 14.19
CA PRO A 164 -6.76 29.32 14.00
C PRO A 164 -5.90 29.50 15.27
N GLY A 165 -6.41 29.10 16.44
CA GLY A 165 -5.73 29.16 17.74
C GLY A 165 -4.81 27.97 18.03
N ALA A 166 -5.02 26.83 17.35
CA ALA A 166 -4.18 25.64 17.45
C ALA A 166 -2.91 25.79 16.60
N ARG A 167 -2.14 26.85 16.84
CA ARG A 167 -0.81 27.03 16.25
C ARG A 167 0.13 26.10 17.01
N SER A 168 0.50 24.96 16.43
CA SER A 168 1.48 24.07 17.05
C SER A 168 2.78 24.86 17.30
N PRO A 169 3.34 24.84 18.52
CA PRO A 169 4.65 25.42 18.77
C PRO A 169 5.66 24.63 17.94
N ARG A 170 6.28 25.26 16.95
CA ARG A 170 7.50 24.73 16.34
C ARG A 170 8.56 24.72 17.43
N SER A 171 9.07 23.53 17.74
CA SER A 171 10.39 23.32 18.35
C SER A 171 10.74 24.26 19.52
N GLY A 172 10.05 24.09 20.64
CA GLY A 172 10.50 24.62 21.93
C GLY A 172 11.29 23.54 22.66
N ARG A 173 12.61 23.69 22.68
CA ARG A 173 13.56 23.09 23.62
C ARG A 173 12.92 23.03 25.03
N TRP A 174 12.82 21.84 25.62
CA TRP A 174 12.45 21.70 27.03
C TRP A 174 13.70 21.90 27.93
N PRO A 175 13.56 22.50 29.12
CA PRO A 175 14.61 22.52 30.14
C PRO A 175 14.84 21.13 30.75
#